data_AF-A0AAV6UPS6-F1
#
_entry.id   AF-A0AAV6UPS6-F1
#
_cell.length_a   1.000
_cell.length_b   1.000
_cell.length_c   1.000
_cell.angle_alpha   90.00
_cell.angle_beta   90.00
_cell.angle_gamma   90.00
#
_symmetry.space_group_name_H-M   'P 1'
#
loop_
_entity.id
_entity.type
_entity.pdbx_description
1 polymer ?
#
loop_
_entity_poly.entity_id
_entity_poly.type
_entity_poly.pdbx_seq_one_letter_code
_entity_poly.pdbx_strand_id
1 'polypeptide(L)'
;MHDEIDFVEIILILEHMDSFVGLFGPDVQENGTSISKIPNYLPPEDAEGNVEYKLKLVNPSKSRFEHLVTQMKWRLREGQGEAIYTIGVSDAGQLIGLDELEMKESKNTLYRMAEKLGADVTKLSERCIDDDLSGEKKTVVEFLVRKMPDDQKSLELRVAVLGSSDVGKSTLLGVLTQGERDNGHGSARLNLFRHLHEIQSGRTSSISYEILGFDSEGSAMTYSKCRTAEEICDNSKKLISFIDLAGQRKYLKTTIFGLTGHSPHLAMLVLSGVNGLPGIAREHLKLATLVDIPIIVVINKTDIASPASIKKTLWQLQDFVVTYPHYKKTLFQVHKKDDALKAAGSFITDKTTPIFFTSCVTGKGLDFLYTFFSVLPPTVNQNDRELMMKKPSEFQIDETFRVPEVGIVVSGLLTSGVINEGDSLNIGPSDSGTFYSVKVSSLHRHKIPCRTVRSCESATVALSCNYIAIRKAQDFKHPYTLEISAKLQKYLV
;
A
#
# COMPACT_ATOMS: atom_id res chain seq x y z
N MET A 1 0.31 26.20 49.63
CA MET A 1 -0.48 24.98 49.35
C MET A 1 -0.40 24.80 47.85
N HIS A 2 0.69 24.20 47.38
CA HIS A 2 0.83 22.74 47.16
C HIS A 2 -0.15 22.34 46.06
N ASP A 3 0.31 21.92 44.88
CA ASP A 3 1.25 20.83 44.69
C ASP A 3 2.35 21.09 43.65
N GLU A 4 3.57 20.75 44.06
CA GLU A 4 4.70 20.39 43.21
C GLU A 4 4.34 19.14 42.41
N ILE A 5 4.56 19.18 41.09
CA ILE A 5 4.66 17.97 40.27
C ILE A 5 6.11 17.87 39.82
N ASP A 6 6.67 16.70 40.09
CA ASP A 6 8.08 16.41 40.29
C ASP A 6 9.00 16.73 39.10
N PHE A 7 10.08 17.46 39.40
CA PHE A 7 11.27 17.63 38.55
C PHE A 7 11.98 16.30 38.23
N VAL A 8 11.52 15.17 38.78
CA VAL A 8 12.03 13.81 38.56
C VAL A 8 11.44 13.17 37.29
N GLU A 9 10.23 13.53 36.84
CA GLU A 9 9.62 12.98 35.61
C GLU A 9 10.18 13.60 34.32
N ILE A 10 10.73 14.82 34.38
CA ILE A 10 11.38 15.48 33.22
C ILE A 10 12.80 14.90 32.98
N ILE A 11 13.44 14.36 34.00
CA ILE A 11 14.78 13.73 33.88
C ILE A 11 14.68 12.32 33.25
N LEU A 12 13.59 11.58 33.51
CA LEU A 12 13.37 10.23 32.94
C LEU A 12 13.01 10.20 31.43
N ILE A 13 12.52 11.31 30.88
CA ILE A 13 12.20 11.41 29.43
C ILE A 13 13.42 11.85 28.61
N LEU A 14 14.39 12.54 29.22
CA LEU A 14 15.66 12.91 28.58
C LEU A 14 16.69 11.77 28.61
N GLU A 15 16.64 10.86 29.61
CA GLU A 15 17.53 9.69 29.66
C GLU A 15 17.27 8.62 28.58
N HIS A 16 16.09 8.62 27.93
CA HIS A 16 15.77 7.65 26.86
C HIS A 16 16.14 8.09 25.44
N MET A 17 16.60 9.32 25.22
CA MET A 17 17.08 9.81 23.92
C MET A 17 18.62 10.03 23.87
N ASP A 18 19.32 9.93 25.00
CA ASP A 18 20.77 10.16 25.08
C ASP A 18 21.65 8.92 24.83
N SER A 19 21.07 7.74 24.56
CA SER A 19 21.87 6.52 24.30
C SER A 19 22.40 6.39 22.87
N PHE A 20 22.03 7.29 21.94
CA PHE A 20 22.44 7.19 20.53
C PHE A 20 23.28 8.37 19.99
N VAL A 21 23.45 9.46 20.75
CA VAL A 21 24.19 10.66 20.28
C VAL A 21 25.37 11.05 21.21
N GLY A 22 25.52 10.43 22.38
CA GLY A 22 26.54 10.78 23.38
C GLY A 22 28.00 10.44 23.09
N LEU A 23 28.39 10.06 21.86
CA LEU A 23 29.80 9.70 21.57
C LEU A 23 30.59 10.75 20.80
N PHE A 24 29.98 11.82 20.30
CA PHE A 24 30.70 12.92 19.65
C PHE A 24 30.01 14.28 19.90
N GLY A 25 30.26 14.86 21.07
CA GLY A 25 30.02 16.28 21.37
C GLY A 25 31.30 16.90 21.97
N PRO A 26 31.69 18.13 21.60
CA PRO A 26 33.04 18.63 21.83
C PRO A 26 33.15 19.35 23.17
N ASP A 27 33.72 18.71 24.19
CA ASP A 27 34.27 19.43 25.33
C ASP A 27 35.80 19.42 25.24
N VAL A 28 36.30 20.50 24.63
CA VAL A 28 37.67 20.96 24.81
C VAL A 28 37.75 21.55 26.21
N GLN A 29 38.32 20.81 27.15
CA GLN A 29 39.17 21.38 28.19
C GLN A 29 40.40 20.48 28.39
N GLU A 30 41.56 21.09 28.12
CA GLU A 30 42.89 20.53 28.26
C GLU A 30 43.11 19.95 29.68
N ASN A 31 43.49 18.68 29.77
CA ASN A 31 44.68 18.20 30.49
C ASN A 31 44.73 16.65 30.60
N GLY A 32 45.83 16.06 30.12
CA GLY A 32 46.41 14.83 30.69
C GLY A 32 45.82 13.47 30.27
N THR A 33 46.47 12.82 29.30
CA THR A 33 46.68 11.35 29.20
C THR A 33 45.59 10.40 29.73
N SER A 34 44.74 9.86 28.85
CA SER A 34 44.22 8.49 28.98
C SER A 34 43.53 8.02 27.68
N ILE A 35 43.98 6.88 27.17
CA ILE A 35 43.42 6.21 25.98
C ILE A 35 42.09 5.56 26.40
N SER A 36 40.96 6.09 25.92
CA SER A 36 39.62 5.55 26.21
C SER A 36 39.40 4.22 25.44
N LYS A 37 39.60 3.08 26.13
CA LYS A 37 39.18 1.75 25.66
C LYS A 37 37.65 1.72 25.55
N ILE A 38 37.14 1.52 24.34
CA ILE A 38 35.72 1.35 24.02
C ILE A 38 35.22 0.02 24.64
N PRO A 39 33.96 -0.08 25.14
CA PRO A 39 33.50 -1.28 25.84
C PRO A 39 33.50 -2.55 24.97
N ASN A 40 33.95 -3.68 25.53
CA ASN A 40 34.00 -5.00 24.88
C ASN A 40 32.64 -5.71 24.78
N TYR A 41 31.53 -5.01 25.01
CA TYR A 41 30.20 -5.62 25.16
C TYR A 41 29.13 -4.73 24.54
N LEU A 42 28.29 -5.33 23.71
CA LEU A 42 27.04 -4.75 23.23
C LEU A 42 25.89 -5.19 24.15
N PRO A 43 24.77 -4.46 24.24
CA PRO A 43 23.58 -4.98 24.91
C PRO A 43 23.16 -6.32 24.28
N PRO A 44 22.56 -7.24 25.04
CA PRO A 44 22.11 -8.53 24.52
C PRO A 44 21.15 -8.36 23.34
N GLU A 45 21.16 -9.32 22.43
CA GLU A 45 20.29 -9.30 21.25
C GLU A 45 18.83 -9.23 21.69
N ASP A 46 18.09 -8.25 21.17
CA ASP A 46 16.65 -8.20 21.34
C ASP A 46 16.00 -9.24 20.42
N ALA A 47 15.11 -10.04 21.00
CA ALA A 47 14.34 -11.03 20.28
C ALA A 47 13.40 -10.37 19.26
N GLU A 48 13.02 -9.11 19.49
CA GLU A 48 12.25 -8.24 18.61
C GLU A 48 13.13 -7.12 18.03
N GLY A 49 12.84 -6.66 16.81
CA GLY A 49 13.55 -5.58 16.13
C GLY A 49 14.37 -6.01 14.91
N ASN A 50 15.11 -5.07 14.33
CA ASN A 50 15.80 -5.27 13.04
C ASN A 50 17.29 -5.57 13.16
N VAL A 51 17.80 -5.79 14.38
CA VAL A 51 19.22 -6.08 14.66
C VAL A 51 19.39 -7.55 14.97
N GLU A 52 20.34 -8.21 14.32
CA GLU A 52 20.64 -9.63 14.52
C GLU A 52 22.12 -9.83 14.82
N TYR A 53 22.43 -10.57 15.88
CA TYR A 53 23.80 -10.96 16.22
C TYR A 53 24.06 -12.40 15.79
N LYS A 54 25.23 -12.64 15.18
CA LYS A 54 25.67 -13.99 14.86
C LYS A 54 27.15 -14.15 15.14
N LEU A 55 27.49 -15.17 15.92
CA LEU A 55 28.89 -15.50 16.14
C LEU A 55 29.55 -15.88 14.82
N LYS A 56 28.98 -16.83 14.07
CA LYS A 56 29.47 -17.25 12.76
C LYS A 56 28.39 -17.85 11.86
N LEU A 57 28.58 -17.73 10.55
CA LEU A 57 27.69 -18.23 9.49
C LEU A 57 28.45 -19.15 8.51
N VAL A 58 29.30 -20.03 9.04
CA VAL A 58 30.15 -20.91 8.22
C VAL A 58 29.36 -22.14 7.75
N ASN A 59 29.36 -22.36 6.42
CA ASN A 59 28.83 -23.54 5.72
C ASN A 59 27.56 -24.20 6.33
N PRO A 60 26.43 -23.47 6.41
CA PRO A 60 25.19 -24.03 6.96
C PRO A 60 24.66 -25.17 6.09
N SER A 61 24.02 -26.16 6.73
CA SER A 61 23.24 -27.19 6.01
C SER A 61 22.10 -26.54 5.21
N LYS A 62 21.56 -27.24 4.20
CA LYS A 62 20.44 -26.71 3.40
C LYS A 62 19.26 -26.27 4.27
N SER A 63 18.85 -27.08 5.25
CA SER A 63 17.76 -26.73 6.16
C SER A 63 18.11 -25.53 7.05
N ARG A 64 19.35 -25.44 7.56
CA ARG A 64 19.79 -24.29 8.36
C ARG A 64 19.84 -23.01 7.54
N PHE A 65 20.27 -23.10 6.28
CA PHE A 65 20.29 -21.97 5.35
C PHE A 65 18.88 -21.43 5.08
N GLU A 66 17.88 -22.29 4.86
CA GLU A 66 16.47 -21.87 4.72
C GLU A 66 15.94 -21.14 5.97
N HIS A 67 16.30 -21.63 7.16
CA HIS A 67 15.94 -20.95 8.42
C HIS A 67 16.59 -19.58 8.54
N LEU A 68 17.89 -19.46 8.20
CA LEU A 68 18.59 -18.19 8.20
C LEU A 68 17.97 -17.18 7.24
N VAL A 69 17.55 -17.62 6.04
CA VAL A 69 16.86 -16.78 5.06
C VAL A 69 15.51 -16.31 5.60
N THR A 70 14.75 -17.20 6.25
CA THR A 70 13.46 -16.86 6.87
C THR A 70 13.64 -15.84 8.00
N GLN A 71 14.69 -16.00 8.81
CA GLN A 71 15.05 -15.06 9.88
C GLN A 71 15.42 -13.69 9.31
N MET A 72 16.26 -13.63 8.28
CA MET A 72 16.60 -12.37 7.61
C MET A 72 15.38 -11.67 7.03
N LYS A 73 14.47 -12.44 6.41
CA LYS A 73 13.18 -11.90 5.93
C LYS A 73 12.36 -11.28 7.06
N TRP A 74 12.38 -11.89 8.25
CA TRP A 74 11.68 -11.38 9.42
C TRP A 74 12.33 -10.11 9.98
N ARG A 75 13.65 -10.08 10.18
CA ARG A 75 14.38 -8.88 10.63
C ARG A 75 14.21 -7.70 9.66
N LEU A 76 14.28 -7.95 8.36
CA LEU A 76 13.99 -6.95 7.33
C LEU A 76 12.58 -6.39 7.44
N ARG A 77 11.58 -7.22 7.77
CA ARG A 77 10.20 -6.77 7.95
C ARG A 77 10.07 -5.86 9.17
N GLU A 78 10.70 -6.23 10.28
CA GLU A 78 10.65 -5.42 11.51
C GLU A 78 11.35 -4.08 11.34
N GLY A 79 12.41 -4.02 10.54
CA GLY A 79 13.11 -2.78 10.19
C GLY A 79 12.64 -2.11 8.91
N GLN A 80 11.41 -2.37 8.46
CA GLN A 80 10.80 -1.70 7.30
C GLN A 80 11.63 -1.74 6.01
N GLY A 81 12.30 -2.87 5.75
CA GLY A 81 13.18 -3.09 4.61
C GLY A 81 14.67 -3.01 4.95
N GLU A 82 15.02 -2.72 6.21
CA GLU A 82 16.40 -2.66 6.70
C GLU A 82 16.63 -3.65 7.84
N ALA A 83 17.80 -4.26 7.88
CA ALA A 83 18.25 -5.10 8.99
C ALA A 83 19.75 -4.90 9.22
N ILE A 84 20.17 -4.88 10.47
CA ILE A 84 21.59 -4.77 10.85
C ILE A 84 22.05 -6.15 11.33
N TYR A 85 23.08 -6.69 10.68
CA TYR A 85 23.71 -7.96 11.03
C TYR A 85 25.09 -7.71 11.60
N THR A 86 25.31 -8.10 12.85
CA THR A 86 26.62 -8.00 13.50
C THR A 86 27.25 -9.39 13.59
N ILE A 87 28.33 -9.61 12.83
CA ILE A 87 29.02 -10.90 12.73
C ILE A 87 30.26 -10.91 13.63
N GLY A 88 30.46 -11.99 14.39
CA GLY A 88 31.52 -12.13 15.38
C GLY A 88 31.07 -11.77 16.80
N VAL A 89 29.77 -11.70 17.04
CA VAL A 89 29.17 -11.35 18.34
C VAL A 89 28.28 -12.49 18.80
N SER A 90 28.36 -12.85 20.08
CA SER A 90 27.44 -13.83 20.66
C SER A 90 26.04 -13.23 20.87
N ASP A 91 25.03 -14.07 21.00
CA ASP A 91 23.64 -13.63 21.24
C ASP A 91 23.52 -12.80 22.55
N ALA A 92 24.47 -12.95 23.48
CA ALA A 92 24.57 -12.14 24.69
C ALA A 92 25.21 -10.75 24.47
N GLY A 93 25.66 -10.42 23.26
CA GLY A 93 26.33 -9.15 22.95
C GLY A 93 27.85 -9.15 23.19
N GLN A 94 28.46 -10.31 23.49
CA GLN A 94 29.91 -10.40 23.69
C GLN A 94 30.64 -10.35 22.35
N LEU A 95 31.59 -9.42 22.22
CA LEU A 95 32.45 -9.30 21.05
C LEU A 95 33.54 -10.38 21.10
N ILE A 96 33.36 -11.48 20.35
CA ILE A 96 34.33 -12.59 20.29
C ILE A 96 35.27 -12.42 19.09
N GLY A 97 34.71 -11.98 17.95
CA GLY A 97 35.40 -11.82 16.68
C GLY A 97 35.72 -13.15 15.99
N LEU A 98 35.94 -13.07 14.68
CA LEU A 98 36.31 -14.20 13.82
C LEU A 98 37.66 -13.97 13.15
N ASP A 99 38.34 -15.06 12.82
CA ASP A 99 39.51 -15.04 11.94
C ASP A 99 39.13 -14.67 10.50
N GLU A 100 40.13 -14.42 9.65
CA GLU A 100 39.92 -13.96 8.28
C GLU A 100 39.14 -14.98 7.42
N LEU A 101 39.34 -16.28 7.66
CA LEU A 101 38.71 -17.36 6.90
C LEU A 101 37.24 -17.54 7.30
N GLU A 102 36.96 -17.65 8.60
CA GLU A 102 35.62 -17.75 9.17
C GLU A 102 34.79 -16.50 8.85
N MET A 103 35.39 -15.30 8.88
CA MET A 103 34.72 -14.06 8.50
C MET A 103 34.36 -14.05 7.02
N LYS A 104 35.29 -14.46 6.14
CA LYS A 104 35.03 -14.54 4.69
C LYS A 104 33.90 -15.53 4.36
N GLU A 105 33.91 -16.70 4.97
CA GLU A 105 32.85 -17.70 4.80
C GLU A 105 31.50 -17.21 5.34
N SER A 106 31.51 -16.57 6.51
CA SER A 106 30.29 -16.00 7.11
C SER A 106 29.69 -14.90 6.24
N LYS A 107 30.56 -14.03 5.68
CA LYS A 107 30.18 -12.98 4.74
C LYS A 107 29.59 -13.55 3.44
N ASN A 108 30.19 -14.62 2.90
CA ASN A 108 29.65 -15.30 1.72
C ASN A 108 28.26 -15.88 1.99
N THR A 109 28.04 -16.50 3.15
CA THR A 109 26.71 -17.00 3.53
C THR A 109 25.71 -15.86 3.66
N LEU A 110 26.09 -14.73 4.28
CA LEU A 110 25.23 -13.56 4.41
C LEU A 110 24.83 -12.99 3.04
N TYR A 111 25.78 -12.88 2.10
CA TYR A 111 25.46 -12.45 0.72
C TYR A 111 24.52 -13.42 0.02
N ARG A 112 24.71 -14.74 0.15
CA ARG A 112 23.81 -15.73 -0.44
C ARG A 112 22.40 -15.67 0.14
N MET A 113 22.29 -15.40 1.45
CA MET A 113 20.99 -15.20 2.10
C MET A 113 20.30 -13.95 1.53
N ALA A 114 21.02 -12.84 1.43
CA ALA A 114 20.50 -11.59 0.90
C ALA A 114 20.12 -11.70 -0.58
N GLU A 115 20.96 -12.33 -1.42
CA GLU A 115 20.69 -12.60 -2.83
C GLU A 115 19.39 -13.40 -3.01
N LYS A 116 19.15 -14.41 -2.17
CA LYS A 116 17.91 -15.19 -2.20
C LYS A 116 16.67 -14.37 -1.87
N LEU A 117 16.81 -13.29 -1.11
CA LEU A 117 15.73 -12.37 -0.77
C LEU A 117 15.66 -11.14 -1.69
N GLY A 118 16.58 -10.99 -2.65
CA GLY A 118 16.71 -9.78 -3.47
C GLY A 118 17.13 -8.55 -2.65
N ALA A 119 17.94 -8.75 -1.61
CA ALA A 119 18.43 -7.71 -0.73
C ALA A 119 19.90 -7.37 -0.99
N ASP A 120 20.26 -6.10 -0.81
CA ASP A 120 21.62 -5.59 -0.90
C ASP A 120 22.29 -5.61 0.48
N VAL A 121 23.59 -5.86 0.52
CA VAL A 121 24.38 -5.87 1.77
C VAL A 121 25.50 -4.83 1.69
N THR A 122 25.49 -3.87 2.61
CA THR A 122 26.50 -2.83 2.76
C THR A 122 27.26 -3.03 4.06
N LYS A 123 28.59 -2.97 4.04
CA LYS A 123 29.40 -3.00 5.26
C LYS A 123 29.35 -1.62 5.93
N LEU A 124 28.93 -1.55 7.20
CA LEU A 124 28.85 -0.31 7.97
C LEU A 124 30.15 -0.04 8.74
N SER A 125 30.61 -1.04 9.49
CA SER A 125 31.79 -0.90 10.36
C SER A 125 32.55 -2.22 10.46
N GLU A 126 33.84 -2.14 10.79
CA GLU A 126 34.68 -3.29 11.12
C GLU A 126 35.57 -2.92 12.30
N ARG A 127 35.61 -3.81 13.29
CA ARG A 127 36.38 -3.66 14.51
C ARG A 127 37.34 -4.84 14.63
N CYS A 128 38.61 -4.55 14.86
CA CYS A 128 39.59 -5.56 15.22
C CYS A 128 39.61 -5.71 16.74
N ILE A 129 39.61 -6.96 17.19
CA ILE A 129 39.79 -7.34 18.59
C ILE A 129 41.18 -7.96 18.66
N ASP A 130 42.08 -7.27 19.38
CA ASP A 130 43.39 -7.81 19.68
C ASP A 130 43.22 -8.81 20.85
N ASP A 131 43.43 -10.08 20.55
CA ASP A 131 43.45 -11.14 21.55
C ASP A 131 44.85 -11.19 22.15
N ASP A 132 45.04 -10.49 23.28
CA ASP A 132 46.33 -10.33 23.99
C ASP A 132 47.01 -11.67 24.33
N LEU A 133 46.29 -12.81 24.20
CA LEU A 133 46.73 -14.16 24.52
C LEU A 133 47.17 -15.02 23.32
N SER A 134 46.70 -14.72 22.10
CA SER A 134 46.94 -15.58 20.92
C SER A 134 47.70 -14.89 19.78
N GLY A 135 47.79 -13.56 19.78
CA GLY A 135 48.41 -12.78 18.70
C GLY A 135 47.65 -12.85 17.37
N GLU A 136 46.48 -13.50 17.35
CA GLU A 136 45.61 -13.61 16.19
C GLU A 136 44.64 -12.43 16.16
N LYS A 137 44.59 -11.73 15.02
CA LYS A 137 43.64 -10.64 14.81
C LYS A 137 42.26 -11.21 14.56
N LYS A 138 41.34 -10.97 15.48
CA LYS A 138 39.91 -11.30 15.30
C LYS A 138 39.15 -10.06 14.88
N THR A 139 38.13 -10.25 14.05
CA THR A 139 37.34 -9.15 13.48
C THR A 139 35.86 -9.31 13.77
N VAL A 140 35.19 -8.20 14.06
CA VAL A 140 33.75 -8.07 14.14
C VAL A 140 33.31 -7.09 13.05
N VAL A 141 32.26 -7.44 12.32
CA VAL A 141 31.79 -6.62 11.20
C VAL A 141 30.29 -6.42 11.30
N GLU A 142 29.87 -5.17 11.16
CA GLU A 142 28.47 -4.77 11.07
C GLU A 142 28.08 -4.59 9.60
N PHE A 143 26.99 -5.24 9.20
CA PHE A 143 26.42 -5.17 7.87
C PHE A 143 25.01 -4.59 7.92
N LEU A 144 24.73 -3.63 7.06
CA LEU A 144 23.37 -3.21 6.74
C LEU A 144 22.87 -4.05 5.58
N VAL A 145 21.85 -4.85 5.83
CA VAL A 145 21.08 -5.54 4.80
C VAL A 145 19.88 -4.68 4.49
N ARG A 146 19.76 -4.23 3.24
CA ARG A 146 18.61 -3.45 2.78
C ARG A 146 17.93 -4.21 1.67
N LYS A 147 16.69 -4.62 1.89
CA LYS A 147 15.84 -5.10 0.82
C LYS A 147 15.09 -3.91 0.27
N MET A 148 15.42 -3.51 -0.96
CA MET A 148 14.54 -2.62 -1.70
C MET A 148 13.23 -3.39 -1.91
N PRO A 149 12.08 -2.87 -1.46
CA PRO A 149 10.80 -3.44 -1.86
C PRO A 149 10.81 -3.44 -3.38
N ASP A 150 10.67 -4.63 -3.99
CA ASP A 150 10.79 -4.76 -5.43
C ASP A 150 9.89 -3.70 -6.07
N ASP A 151 10.48 -2.92 -6.97
CA ASP A 151 9.78 -2.04 -7.90
C ASP A 151 9.04 -2.90 -8.94
N GLN A 152 8.31 -3.93 -8.47
CA GLN A 152 7.47 -4.74 -9.30
C GLN A 152 6.48 -3.80 -9.96
N LYS A 153 6.66 -3.64 -11.28
CA LYS A 153 5.69 -3.06 -12.20
C LYS A 153 4.48 -3.99 -12.27
N SER A 154 3.80 -4.22 -11.16
CA SER A 154 2.52 -4.90 -11.17
C SER A 154 1.54 -4.00 -11.91
N LEU A 155 0.81 -4.59 -12.84
CA LEU A 155 -0.23 -3.85 -13.56
C LEU A 155 -1.36 -3.58 -12.57
N GLU A 156 -1.41 -2.37 -12.03
CA GLU A 156 -2.47 -1.97 -11.11
C GLU A 156 -3.70 -1.44 -11.86
N LEU A 157 -4.86 -2.01 -11.54
CA LEU A 157 -6.16 -1.54 -12.01
C LEU A 157 -7.04 -1.11 -10.84
N ARG A 158 -7.47 0.15 -10.84
CA ARG A 158 -8.40 0.69 -9.83
C ARG A 158 -9.86 0.47 -10.23
N VAL A 159 -10.64 -0.09 -9.31
CA VAL A 159 -12.05 -0.43 -9.52
C VAL A 159 -12.90 0.25 -8.45
N ALA A 160 -13.75 1.20 -8.84
CA ALA A 160 -14.71 1.80 -7.93
C ALA A 160 -15.94 0.91 -7.76
N VAL A 161 -16.33 0.58 -6.52
CA VAL A 161 -17.50 -0.26 -6.24
C VAL A 161 -18.69 0.61 -5.88
N LEU A 162 -19.71 0.58 -6.72
CA LEU A 162 -20.92 1.41 -6.64
C LEU A 162 -22.16 0.56 -6.36
N GLY A 163 -23.19 1.17 -5.79
CA GLY A 163 -24.50 0.52 -5.59
C GLY A 163 -25.18 0.91 -4.29
N SER A 164 -26.48 0.61 -4.20
CA SER A 164 -27.32 0.96 -3.05
C SER A 164 -26.83 0.33 -1.73
N SER A 165 -27.36 0.76 -0.59
CA SER A 165 -27.24 0.01 0.65
C SER A 165 -27.82 -1.41 0.48
N ASP A 166 -27.26 -2.37 1.23
CA ASP A 166 -27.78 -3.73 1.37
C ASP A 166 -27.76 -4.62 0.10
N VAL A 167 -27.20 -4.15 -1.01
CA VAL A 167 -26.95 -4.99 -2.21
C VAL A 167 -25.79 -5.98 -2.04
N GLY A 168 -24.96 -5.78 -1.00
CA GLY A 168 -23.82 -6.64 -0.69
C GLY A 168 -22.50 -6.21 -1.36
N LYS A 169 -22.23 -4.90 -1.50
CA LYS A 169 -20.95 -4.37 -2.03
C LYS A 169 -19.74 -4.83 -1.22
N SER A 170 -19.71 -4.43 0.06
CA SER A 170 -18.63 -4.79 0.98
C SER A 170 -18.59 -6.31 1.22
N THR A 171 -19.74 -6.98 1.22
CA THR A 171 -19.76 -8.46 1.29
C THR A 171 -19.08 -9.09 0.07
N LEU A 172 -19.39 -8.61 -1.15
CA LEU A 172 -18.77 -9.10 -2.38
C LEU A 172 -17.26 -8.83 -2.38
N LEU A 173 -16.84 -7.64 -1.96
CA LEU A 173 -15.42 -7.30 -1.83
C LEU A 173 -14.71 -8.21 -0.84
N GLY A 174 -15.29 -8.42 0.35
CA GLY A 174 -14.72 -9.30 1.35
C GLY A 174 -14.56 -10.73 0.84
N VAL A 175 -15.55 -11.26 0.12
CA VAL A 175 -15.45 -12.59 -0.50
C VAL A 175 -14.38 -12.64 -1.60
N LEU A 176 -14.28 -11.59 -2.42
CA LEU A 176 -13.28 -11.51 -3.51
C LEU A 176 -11.85 -11.37 -3.01
N THR A 177 -11.61 -10.61 -1.93
CA THR A 177 -10.25 -10.35 -1.44
C THR A 177 -9.80 -11.36 -0.39
N GLN A 178 -10.71 -11.86 0.45
CA GLN A 178 -10.40 -12.89 1.44
C GLN A 178 -10.38 -14.28 0.81
N GLY A 179 -11.19 -14.54 -0.21
CA GLY A 179 -11.30 -15.86 -0.85
C GLY A 179 -12.21 -16.84 -0.12
N GLU A 180 -12.90 -16.40 0.92
CA GLU A 180 -13.87 -17.19 1.69
C GLU A 180 -15.31 -16.79 1.36
N ARG A 181 -16.25 -17.73 1.44
CA ARG A 181 -17.67 -17.46 1.17
C ARG A 181 -18.34 -16.79 2.37
N ASP A 182 -19.36 -15.98 2.09
CA ASP A 182 -20.15 -15.34 3.15
C ASP A 182 -21.13 -16.34 3.78
N ASN A 183 -21.36 -16.21 5.09
CA ASN A 183 -22.30 -17.06 5.82
C ASN A 183 -23.78 -16.61 5.67
N GLY A 184 -24.07 -15.68 4.75
CA GLY A 184 -25.39 -15.08 4.54
C GLY A 184 -25.77 -14.00 5.55
N HIS A 185 -24.97 -13.80 6.59
CA HIS A 185 -25.16 -12.78 7.63
C HIS A 185 -24.13 -11.65 7.52
N GLY A 186 -23.31 -11.64 6.45
CA GLY A 186 -22.31 -10.61 6.23
C GLY A 186 -21.06 -10.77 7.09
N SER A 187 -20.61 -12.01 7.35
CA SER A 187 -19.31 -12.25 7.98
C SER A 187 -18.17 -11.68 7.13
N ALA A 188 -18.25 -11.77 5.81
CA ALA A 188 -17.17 -11.36 4.90
C ALA A 188 -16.90 -9.85 4.93
N ARG A 189 -17.91 -9.02 5.21
CA ARG A 189 -17.76 -7.55 5.25
C ARG A 189 -17.18 -7.03 6.57
N LEU A 190 -17.17 -7.83 7.65
CA LEU A 190 -16.62 -7.40 8.94
C LEU A 190 -15.13 -7.07 8.83
N ASN A 191 -14.41 -7.79 7.98
CA ASN A 191 -12.99 -7.57 7.69
C ASN A 191 -12.72 -6.23 6.98
N LEU A 192 -13.75 -5.54 6.48
CA LEU A 192 -13.65 -4.28 5.74
C LEU A 192 -14.02 -3.05 6.56
N PHE A 193 -14.71 -3.23 7.69
CA PHE A 193 -15.17 -2.12 8.51
C PHE A 193 -14.02 -1.51 9.31
N ARG A 194 -13.92 -0.19 9.27
CA ARG A 194 -12.83 0.56 9.91
C ARG A 194 -13.27 1.28 11.17
N HIS A 195 -14.56 1.59 11.27
CA HIS A 195 -15.10 2.38 12.37
C HIS A 195 -16.12 1.59 13.19
N LEU A 196 -16.15 1.86 14.50
CA LEU A 196 -17.05 1.19 15.43
C LEU A 196 -18.53 1.31 15.01
N HIS A 197 -18.96 2.48 14.51
CA HIS A 197 -20.32 2.67 14.05
C HIS A 197 -20.65 1.86 12.79
N GLU A 198 -19.67 1.48 11.97
CA GLU A 198 -19.88 0.58 10.81
C GLU A 198 -20.13 -0.85 11.28
N ILE A 199 -19.39 -1.29 12.30
CA ILE A 199 -19.57 -2.60 12.93
C ILE A 199 -20.96 -2.67 13.60
N GLN A 200 -21.33 -1.64 14.36
CA GLN A 200 -22.63 -1.57 15.04
C GLN A 200 -23.81 -1.49 14.07
N SER A 201 -23.70 -0.68 13.01
CA SER A 201 -24.79 -0.46 12.05
C SER A 201 -24.80 -1.48 10.90
N GLY A 202 -23.72 -2.24 10.72
CA GLY A 202 -23.49 -3.12 9.58
C GLY A 202 -23.41 -2.39 8.25
N ARG A 203 -23.04 -1.10 8.22
CA ARG A 203 -23.10 -0.22 7.04
C ARG A 203 -21.83 0.59 6.85
N THR A 204 -21.29 0.58 5.64
CA THR A 204 -20.11 1.36 5.24
C THR A 204 -20.44 2.86 5.13
N SER A 205 -19.55 3.68 5.68
CA SER A 205 -19.68 5.13 5.80
C SER A 205 -18.47 5.89 5.27
N SER A 206 -17.30 5.24 5.19
CA SER A 206 -16.06 5.77 4.65
C SER A 206 -15.65 5.07 3.34
N ILE A 207 -14.69 5.65 2.63
CA ILE A 207 -14.01 4.98 1.51
C ILE A 207 -13.02 3.96 2.10
N SER A 208 -13.03 2.74 1.59
CA SER A 208 -12.03 1.74 1.94
C SER A 208 -11.33 1.18 0.69
N TYR A 209 -10.10 0.72 0.89
CA TYR A 209 -9.27 0.15 -0.16
C TYR A 209 -9.00 -1.30 0.14
N GLU A 210 -9.21 -2.14 -0.86
CA GLU A 210 -8.95 -3.57 -0.79
C GLU A 210 -8.18 -4.01 -2.03
N ILE A 211 -7.29 -4.98 -1.87
CA ILE A 211 -6.47 -5.47 -2.98
C ILE A 211 -6.78 -6.91 -3.31
N LEU A 212 -6.67 -7.24 -4.59
CA LEU A 212 -6.73 -8.59 -5.13
C LEU A 212 -5.60 -8.75 -6.13
N GLY A 213 -4.76 -9.75 -5.90
CA GLY A 213 -3.66 -10.08 -6.79
C GLY A 213 -3.98 -11.17 -7.79
N PHE A 214 -3.26 -11.19 -8.90
CA PHE A 214 -3.23 -12.32 -9.83
C PHE A 214 -1.78 -12.68 -10.18
N ASP A 215 -1.47 -13.97 -10.15
CA ASP A 215 -0.17 -14.49 -10.59
C ASP A 215 -0.08 -14.57 -12.13
N SER A 216 1.03 -15.09 -12.66
CA SER A 216 1.24 -15.25 -14.11
C SER A 216 0.30 -16.26 -14.77
N GLU A 217 -0.28 -17.18 -14.00
CA GLU A 217 -1.24 -18.18 -14.49
C GLU A 217 -2.68 -17.63 -14.44
N GLY A 218 -2.87 -16.44 -13.87
CA GLY A 218 -4.17 -15.80 -13.70
C GLY A 218 -4.95 -16.32 -12.49
N SER A 219 -4.29 -17.01 -11.55
CA SER A 219 -4.89 -17.44 -10.29
C SER A 219 -4.94 -16.28 -9.31
N ALA A 220 -6.07 -16.17 -8.60
CA ALA A 220 -6.27 -15.13 -7.60
C ALA A 220 -5.37 -15.34 -6.37
N MET A 221 -4.66 -14.29 -5.97
CA MET A 221 -3.89 -14.16 -4.75
C MET A 221 -4.70 -13.32 -3.74
N THR A 222 -5.31 -14.02 -2.80
CA THR A 222 -6.23 -13.50 -1.77
C THR A 222 -5.59 -13.56 -0.39
N TYR A 223 -6.19 -12.92 0.61
CA TYR A 223 -5.71 -12.95 2.00
C TYR A 223 -5.76 -14.34 2.65
N SER A 224 -6.54 -15.28 2.11
CA SER A 224 -6.48 -16.70 2.50
C SER A 224 -5.18 -17.38 2.08
N LYS A 225 -4.57 -16.95 0.98
CA LYS A 225 -3.30 -17.50 0.47
C LYS A 225 -2.09 -16.70 0.95
N CYS A 226 -2.24 -15.39 1.14
CA CYS A 226 -1.21 -14.46 1.55
C CYS A 226 -1.61 -13.77 2.84
N ARG A 227 -0.77 -13.80 3.88
CA ARG A 227 -1.16 -13.27 5.20
C ARG A 227 -1.18 -11.75 5.23
N THR A 228 -0.42 -11.10 4.36
CA THR A 228 -0.26 -9.64 4.32
C THR A 228 -0.49 -9.09 2.93
N ALA A 229 -0.82 -7.80 2.86
CA ALA A 229 -0.94 -7.10 1.58
C ALA A 229 0.37 -7.07 0.79
N GLU A 230 1.50 -7.05 1.50
CA GLU A 230 2.85 -7.17 0.93
C GLU A 230 3.04 -8.48 0.18
N GLU A 231 2.66 -9.61 0.78
CA GLU A 231 2.76 -10.92 0.13
C GLU A 231 1.85 -11.02 -1.10
N ILE A 232 0.69 -10.34 -1.09
CA ILE A 232 -0.16 -10.26 -2.29
C ILE A 232 0.57 -9.47 -3.38
N CYS A 233 1.15 -8.32 -3.05
CA CYS A 233 1.88 -7.50 -4.02
C CYS A 233 3.08 -8.23 -4.62
N ASP A 234 3.92 -8.87 -3.78
CA ASP A 234 5.15 -9.57 -4.20
C ASP A 234 4.88 -10.76 -5.12
N ASN A 235 3.80 -11.51 -4.86
CA ASN A 235 3.46 -12.72 -5.60
C ASN A 235 2.56 -12.45 -6.82
N SER A 236 2.14 -11.21 -7.05
CA SER A 236 1.18 -10.87 -8.10
C SER A 236 1.83 -10.14 -9.27
N LYS A 237 1.53 -10.56 -10.49
CA LYS A 237 1.91 -9.84 -11.71
C LYS A 237 0.91 -8.75 -12.07
N LYS A 238 -0.31 -8.86 -11.56
CA LYS A 238 -1.38 -7.89 -11.75
C LYS A 238 -2.12 -7.68 -10.45
N LEU A 239 -2.43 -6.42 -10.16
CA LEU A 239 -3.11 -6.01 -8.94
C LEU A 239 -4.41 -5.32 -9.30
N ILE A 240 -5.49 -5.66 -8.60
CA ILE A 240 -6.75 -4.94 -8.64
C ILE A 240 -6.93 -4.24 -7.31
N SER A 241 -7.01 -2.92 -7.33
CA SER A 241 -7.27 -2.08 -6.17
C SER A 241 -8.73 -1.66 -6.19
N PHE A 242 -9.53 -2.22 -5.29
CA PHE A 242 -10.93 -1.88 -5.12
C PHE A 242 -11.09 -0.66 -4.22
N ILE A 243 -11.97 0.24 -4.61
CA ILE A 243 -12.37 1.43 -3.85
C ILE A 243 -13.83 1.21 -3.44
N ASP A 244 -14.09 0.81 -2.20
CA ASP A 244 -15.46 0.63 -1.69
C ASP A 244 -16.08 2.01 -1.44
N LEU A 245 -17.16 2.32 -2.17
CA LEU A 245 -17.86 3.59 -2.03
C LEU A 245 -19.17 3.41 -1.26
N ALA A 246 -19.47 4.39 -0.41
CA ALA A 246 -20.68 4.38 0.39
C ALA A 246 -21.94 4.34 -0.49
N GLY A 247 -22.89 3.47 -0.13
CA GLY A 247 -24.11 3.23 -0.93
C GLY A 247 -25.36 4.00 -0.51
N GLN A 248 -25.25 4.89 0.48
CA GLN A 248 -26.38 5.70 0.94
C GLN A 248 -26.33 7.10 0.36
N ARG A 249 -27.50 7.66 0.07
CA ARG A 249 -27.64 8.99 -0.53
C ARG A 249 -26.99 10.11 0.30
N LYS A 250 -26.99 9.99 1.63
CA LYS A 250 -26.32 10.95 2.53
C LYS A 250 -24.80 11.05 2.29
N TYR A 251 -24.19 10.02 1.72
CA TYR A 251 -22.76 9.94 1.43
C TYR A 251 -22.44 10.14 -0.07
N LEU A 252 -23.39 10.67 -0.86
CA LEU A 252 -23.18 10.87 -2.29
C LEU A 252 -21.97 11.78 -2.61
N LYS A 253 -21.71 12.79 -1.76
CA LYS A 253 -20.51 13.63 -1.87
C LYS A 253 -19.23 12.79 -1.78
N THR A 254 -19.19 11.83 -0.85
CA THR A 254 -18.08 10.89 -0.69
C THR A 254 -17.94 9.99 -1.92
N THR A 255 -19.06 9.53 -2.51
CA THR A 255 -19.04 8.73 -3.74
C THR A 255 -18.50 9.54 -4.92
N ILE A 256 -18.95 10.78 -5.11
CA ILE A 256 -18.44 11.66 -6.18
C ILE A 256 -16.94 11.89 -5.99
N PHE A 257 -16.53 12.23 -4.77
CA PHE A 257 -15.13 12.38 -4.43
C PHE A 257 -14.31 11.13 -4.77
N GLY A 258 -14.81 9.94 -4.41
CA GLY A 258 -14.10 8.70 -4.72
C GLY A 258 -14.03 8.37 -6.22
N LEU A 259 -15.01 8.81 -7.01
CA LEU A 259 -14.99 8.66 -8.48
C LEU A 259 -14.07 9.68 -9.16
N THR A 260 -13.95 10.90 -8.64
CA THR A 260 -13.12 11.96 -9.27
C THR A 260 -11.70 12.01 -8.72
N GLY A 261 -11.50 11.82 -7.42
CA GLY A 261 -10.20 11.94 -6.75
C GLY A 261 -9.31 10.72 -6.91
N HIS A 262 -9.86 9.52 -6.78
CA HIS A 262 -9.07 8.27 -6.92
C HIS A 262 -8.92 7.79 -8.37
N SER A 263 -9.49 8.51 -9.34
CA SER A 263 -9.52 8.22 -10.78
C SER A 263 -9.58 6.70 -11.10
N PRO A 264 -10.70 6.04 -10.76
CA PRO A 264 -10.86 4.61 -11.03
C PRO A 264 -10.85 4.36 -12.53
N HIS A 265 -10.21 3.26 -12.95
CA HIS A 265 -10.16 2.86 -14.35
C HIS A 265 -11.49 2.24 -14.82
N LEU A 266 -12.25 1.64 -13.90
CA LEU A 266 -13.60 1.16 -14.14
C LEU A 266 -14.45 1.24 -12.87
N ALA A 267 -15.77 1.23 -13.05
CA ALA A 267 -16.74 1.14 -11.98
C ALA A 267 -17.51 -0.19 -12.03
N MET A 268 -17.59 -0.86 -10.88
CA MET A 268 -18.39 -2.06 -10.67
C MET A 268 -19.69 -1.69 -9.95
N LEU A 269 -20.80 -1.67 -10.68
CA LEU A 269 -22.13 -1.42 -10.11
C LEU A 269 -22.73 -2.74 -9.58
N VAL A 270 -22.81 -2.85 -8.26
CA VAL A 270 -23.43 -3.99 -7.57
C VAL A 270 -24.92 -3.73 -7.35
N LEU A 271 -25.74 -4.67 -7.81
CA LEU A 271 -27.18 -4.69 -7.66
C LEU A 271 -27.61 -5.95 -6.91
N SER A 272 -28.79 -5.92 -6.31
CA SER A 272 -29.39 -7.12 -5.74
C SER A 272 -30.38 -7.72 -6.74
N GLY A 273 -30.27 -9.03 -6.98
CA GLY A 273 -31.25 -9.79 -7.76
C GLY A 273 -32.66 -9.77 -7.16
N VAL A 274 -32.79 -9.42 -5.88
CA VAL A 274 -34.08 -9.31 -5.17
C VAL A 274 -34.71 -7.92 -5.35
N ASN A 275 -33.90 -6.86 -5.18
CA ASN A 275 -34.41 -5.49 -5.05
C ASN A 275 -34.45 -4.69 -6.38
N GLY A 276 -33.95 -5.25 -7.48
CA GLY A 276 -33.96 -4.55 -8.78
C GLY A 276 -32.88 -3.49 -8.90
N LEU A 277 -33.21 -2.41 -9.63
CA LEU A 277 -32.40 -1.22 -9.84
C LEU A 277 -32.97 -0.03 -9.04
N PRO A 278 -32.50 0.22 -7.80
CA PRO A 278 -32.96 1.33 -6.98
C PRO A 278 -32.59 2.70 -7.57
N GLY A 279 -33.30 3.76 -7.14
CA GLY A 279 -33.05 5.13 -7.59
C GLY A 279 -31.60 5.60 -7.37
N ILE A 280 -31.01 5.28 -6.22
CA ILE A 280 -29.59 5.61 -5.92
C ILE A 280 -28.61 4.90 -6.87
N ALA A 281 -28.90 3.66 -7.26
CA ALA A 281 -28.07 2.93 -8.21
C ALA A 281 -28.17 3.55 -9.63
N ARG A 282 -29.35 4.08 -10.00
CA ARG A 282 -29.51 4.87 -11.23
C ARG A 282 -28.70 6.18 -11.17
N GLU A 283 -28.68 6.85 -10.02
CA GLU A 283 -27.84 8.05 -9.83
C GLU A 283 -26.35 7.72 -9.97
N HIS A 284 -25.86 6.65 -9.35
CA HIS A 284 -24.47 6.21 -9.49
C HIS A 284 -24.11 5.84 -10.94
N LEU A 285 -25.03 5.18 -11.65
CA LEU A 285 -24.84 4.82 -13.07
C LEU A 285 -24.72 6.09 -13.94
N LYS A 286 -25.56 7.11 -13.68
CA LYS A 286 -25.47 8.41 -14.36
C LYS A 286 -24.15 9.11 -14.06
N LEU A 287 -23.74 9.16 -12.79
CA LEU A 287 -22.49 9.80 -12.37
C LEU A 287 -21.26 9.17 -13.01
N ALA A 288 -21.14 7.84 -12.96
CA ALA A 288 -20.03 7.13 -13.59
C ALA A 288 -19.99 7.35 -15.12
N THR A 289 -21.17 7.44 -15.77
CA THR A 289 -21.26 7.76 -17.20
C THR A 289 -20.83 9.21 -17.49
N LEU A 290 -21.17 10.17 -16.62
CA LEU A 290 -20.78 11.58 -16.80
C LEU A 290 -19.29 11.84 -16.60
N VAL A 291 -18.65 11.05 -15.74
CA VAL A 291 -17.18 11.08 -15.50
C VAL A 291 -16.43 10.20 -16.53
N ASP A 292 -17.15 9.62 -17.50
CA ASP A 292 -16.61 8.76 -18.56
C ASP A 292 -15.83 7.53 -18.05
N ILE A 293 -16.33 6.94 -16.95
CA ILE A 293 -15.74 5.74 -16.36
C ILE A 293 -16.47 4.49 -16.93
N PRO A 294 -15.76 3.52 -17.53
CA PRO A 294 -16.33 2.26 -17.99
C PRO A 294 -17.01 1.47 -16.87
N ILE A 295 -18.15 0.83 -17.15
CA ILE A 295 -19.01 0.23 -16.12
C ILE A 295 -19.21 -1.27 -16.37
N ILE A 296 -19.03 -2.08 -15.33
CA ILE A 296 -19.52 -3.46 -15.26
C ILE A 296 -20.66 -3.54 -14.24
N VAL A 297 -21.61 -4.46 -14.45
CA VAL A 297 -22.74 -4.67 -13.54
C VAL A 297 -22.63 -6.04 -12.91
N VAL A 298 -22.82 -6.12 -11.59
CA VAL A 298 -22.85 -7.37 -10.84
C VAL A 298 -24.19 -7.51 -10.13
N ILE A 299 -24.99 -8.49 -10.52
CA ILE A 299 -26.25 -8.83 -9.87
C ILE A 299 -25.95 -9.90 -8.82
N ASN A 300 -25.86 -9.49 -7.56
CA ASN A 300 -25.58 -10.34 -6.40
C ASN A 300 -26.86 -10.90 -5.77
N LYS A 301 -26.73 -11.85 -4.84
CA LYS A 301 -27.82 -12.54 -4.13
C LYS A 301 -28.72 -13.38 -5.04
N THR A 302 -28.12 -13.99 -6.07
CA THR A 302 -28.84 -14.85 -7.03
C THR A 302 -29.32 -16.17 -6.43
N ASP A 303 -28.83 -16.54 -5.25
CA ASP A 303 -29.25 -17.69 -4.45
C ASP A 303 -30.63 -17.53 -3.82
N ILE A 304 -31.02 -16.29 -3.46
CA ILE A 304 -32.33 -15.98 -2.84
C ILE A 304 -33.29 -15.34 -3.85
N ALA A 305 -32.77 -14.74 -4.92
CA ALA A 305 -33.58 -14.07 -5.93
C ALA A 305 -34.41 -15.04 -6.76
N SER A 306 -35.69 -14.72 -6.98
CA SER A 306 -36.53 -15.49 -7.88
C SER A 306 -36.17 -15.20 -9.35
N PRO A 307 -36.40 -16.14 -10.29
CA PRO A 307 -36.16 -15.88 -11.72
C PRO A 307 -36.93 -14.66 -12.24
N ALA A 308 -38.12 -14.39 -11.68
CA ALA A 308 -38.92 -13.22 -12.01
C ALA A 308 -38.27 -11.90 -11.55
N SER A 309 -37.68 -11.87 -10.34
CA SER A 309 -37.01 -10.67 -9.83
C SER A 309 -35.74 -10.36 -10.62
N ILE A 310 -34.96 -11.38 -11.01
CA ILE A 310 -33.77 -11.19 -11.86
C ILE A 310 -34.18 -10.63 -13.23
N LYS A 311 -35.22 -11.19 -13.87
CA LYS A 311 -35.76 -10.67 -15.14
C LYS A 311 -36.20 -9.22 -15.01
N LYS A 312 -36.87 -8.86 -13.90
CA LYS A 312 -37.27 -7.47 -13.61
C LYS A 312 -36.05 -6.54 -13.52
N THR A 313 -34.98 -6.94 -12.83
CA THR A 313 -33.73 -6.17 -12.74
C THR A 313 -33.11 -5.92 -14.11
N LEU A 314 -33.03 -6.97 -14.94
CA LEU A 314 -32.51 -6.88 -16.29
C LEU A 314 -33.34 -5.94 -17.17
N TRP A 315 -34.67 -6.05 -17.09
CA TRP A 315 -35.57 -5.16 -17.81
C TRP A 315 -35.39 -3.70 -17.38
N GLN A 316 -35.25 -3.43 -16.07
CA GLN A 316 -34.98 -2.07 -15.56
C GLN A 316 -33.63 -1.51 -16.02
N LEU A 317 -32.62 -2.36 -16.19
CA LEU A 317 -31.33 -1.95 -16.76
C LEU A 317 -31.46 -1.64 -18.26
N GLN A 318 -32.17 -2.48 -19.01
CA GLN A 318 -32.46 -2.25 -20.43
C GLN A 318 -33.24 -0.94 -20.63
N ASP A 319 -34.28 -0.73 -19.83
CA ASP A 319 -35.07 0.50 -19.82
C ASP A 319 -34.20 1.74 -19.53
N PHE A 320 -33.27 1.65 -18.56
CA PHE A 320 -32.33 2.74 -18.30
C PHE A 320 -31.43 3.03 -19.51
N VAL A 321 -30.86 2.00 -20.14
CA VAL A 321 -29.97 2.16 -21.31
C VAL A 321 -30.70 2.81 -22.47
N VAL A 322 -31.96 2.45 -22.72
CA VAL A 322 -32.77 3.04 -23.79
C VAL A 322 -33.20 4.47 -23.45
N THR A 323 -33.58 4.72 -22.19
CA THR A 323 -34.13 6.01 -21.76
C THR A 323 -33.06 7.07 -21.54
N TYR A 324 -31.83 6.68 -21.19
CA TYR A 324 -30.76 7.61 -20.88
C TYR A 324 -29.82 7.79 -22.09
N PRO A 325 -29.97 8.86 -22.90
CA PRO A 325 -29.33 8.98 -24.22
C PRO A 325 -27.80 9.10 -24.16
N HIS A 326 -27.25 9.48 -23.00
CA HIS A 326 -25.81 9.54 -22.78
C HIS A 326 -25.17 8.14 -22.61
N TYR A 327 -25.98 7.08 -22.43
CA TYR A 327 -25.49 5.71 -22.30
C TYR A 327 -25.65 4.94 -23.62
N LYS A 328 -24.57 4.85 -24.40
CA LYS A 328 -24.58 4.24 -25.74
C LYS A 328 -24.10 2.79 -25.79
N LYS A 329 -23.99 2.13 -24.62
CA LYS A 329 -23.38 0.80 -24.49
C LYS A 329 -24.45 -0.29 -24.47
N THR A 330 -24.15 -1.44 -25.06
CA THR A 330 -25.06 -2.59 -25.08
C THR A 330 -24.80 -3.53 -23.90
N LEU A 331 -25.86 -4.10 -23.32
CA LEU A 331 -25.73 -5.00 -22.19
C LEU A 331 -25.29 -6.40 -22.65
N PHE A 332 -24.25 -6.96 -22.03
CA PHE A 332 -23.74 -8.30 -22.35
C PHE A 332 -23.76 -9.20 -21.11
N GLN A 333 -24.57 -10.26 -21.13
CA GLN A 333 -24.70 -11.16 -19.98
C GLN A 333 -23.61 -12.24 -19.98
N VAL A 334 -22.96 -12.43 -18.83
CA VAL A 334 -21.89 -13.42 -18.65
C VAL A 334 -22.43 -14.63 -17.89
N HIS A 335 -22.50 -15.78 -18.58
CA HIS A 335 -23.02 -17.03 -18.00
C HIS A 335 -21.96 -18.12 -17.87
N LYS A 336 -20.83 -17.99 -18.55
CA LYS A 336 -19.69 -18.92 -18.51
C LYS A 336 -18.35 -18.20 -18.65
N LYS A 337 -17.26 -18.93 -18.37
CA LYS A 337 -15.88 -18.40 -18.45
C LYS A 337 -15.53 -17.80 -19.82
N ASP A 338 -15.92 -18.44 -20.92
CA ASP A 338 -15.69 -17.89 -22.27
C ASP A 338 -16.36 -16.53 -22.48
N ASP A 339 -17.53 -16.33 -21.89
CA ASP A 339 -18.24 -15.06 -21.99
C ASP A 339 -17.50 -13.99 -21.18
N ALA A 340 -16.90 -14.35 -20.04
CA ALA A 340 -16.05 -13.44 -19.27
C ALA A 340 -14.82 -12.99 -20.07
N LEU A 341 -14.19 -13.90 -20.83
CA LEU A 341 -13.07 -13.58 -21.72
C LEU A 341 -13.50 -12.65 -22.86
N LYS A 342 -14.64 -12.92 -23.50
CA LYS A 342 -15.22 -12.05 -24.55
C LYS A 342 -15.62 -10.69 -24.00
N ALA A 343 -16.17 -10.66 -22.78
CA ALA A 343 -16.49 -9.43 -22.07
C ALA A 343 -15.24 -8.60 -21.85
N ALA A 344 -14.15 -9.19 -21.36
CA ALA A 344 -12.87 -8.48 -21.15
C ALA A 344 -12.32 -7.89 -22.46
N GLY A 345 -12.33 -8.65 -23.56
CA GLY A 345 -11.87 -8.16 -24.86
C GLY A 345 -12.75 -7.03 -25.45
N SER A 346 -14.07 -7.14 -25.32
CA SER A 346 -15.00 -6.10 -25.82
C SER A 346 -15.04 -4.85 -24.92
N PHE A 347 -14.74 -4.98 -23.62
CA PHE A 347 -14.69 -3.87 -22.67
C PHE A 347 -13.64 -2.82 -23.07
N ILE A 348 -12.54 -3.24 -23.70
CA ILE A 348 -11.50 -2.34 -24.25
C ILE A 348 -12.08 -1.38 -25.28
N THR A 349 -13.02 -1.86 -26.10
CA THR A 349 -13.67 -1.03 -27.14
C THR A 349 -14.80 -0.15 -26.58
N ASP A 350 -15.10 -0.30 -25.28
CA ASP A 350 -16.12 0.44 -24.54
C ASP A 350 -17.53 0.40 -25.15
N LYS A 351 -17.83 -0.64 -25.95
CA LYS A 351 -19.12 -0.82 -26.63
C LYS A 351 -20.15 -1.58 -25.79
N THR A 352 -19.67 -2.38 -24.84
CA THR A 352 -20.49 -3.33 -24.09
C THR A 352 -20.36 -3.08 -22.60
N THR A 353 -21.44 -3.38 -21.88
CA THR A 353 -21.53 -3.36 -20.42
C THR A 353 -21.77 -4.79 -19.94
N PRO A 354 -20.73 -5.48 -19.47
CA PRO A 354 -20.84 -6.84 -18.94
C PRO A 354 -21.74 -6.90 -17.70
N ILE A 355 -22.59 -7.92 -17.64
CA ILE A 355 -23.47 -8.23 -16.50
C ILE A 355 -23.09 -9.61 -15.97
N PHE A 356 -22.60 -9.64 -14.73
CA PHE A 356 -22.27 -10.86 -14.00
C PHE A 356 -23.38 -11.20 -13.01
N PHE A 357 -23.67 -12.49 -12.86
CA PHE A 357 -24.62 -13.00 -11.88
C PHE A 357 -23.86 -13.72 -10.78
N THR A 358 -23.95 -13.22 -9.55
CA THR A 358 -23.14 -13.72 -8.44
C THR A 358 -23.94 -14.06 -7.20
N SER A 359 -23.36 -14.90 -6.36
CA SER A 359 -23.85 -15.17 -5.02
C SER A 359 -22.64 -15.32 -4.09
N CYS A 360 -22.54 -14.42 -3.11
CA CYS A 360 -21.47 -14.45 -2.11
C CYS A 360 -21.58 -15.65 -1.15
N VAL A 361 -22.79 -16.20 -0.98
CA VAL A 361 -23.07 -17.33 -0.10
C VAL A 361 -22.72 -18.66 -0.79
N THR A 362 -23.21 -18.87 -2.01
CA THR A 362 -22.97 -20.12 -2.75
C THR A 362 -21.64 -20.14 -3.49
N GLY A 363 -21.07 -18.96 -3.77
CA GLY A 363 -19.87 -18.77 -4.59
C GLY A 363 -20.13 -18.81 -6.10
N LYS A 364 -21.38 -18.98 -6.55
CA LYS A 364 -21.73 -19.04 -7.97
C LYS A 364 -21.36 -17.74 -8.68
N GLY A 365 -20.68 -17.84 -9.83
CA GLY A 365 -20.35 -16.73 -10.73
C GLY A 365 -19.16 -15.87 -10.29
N LEU A 366 -18.58 -16.11 -9.12
CA LEU A 366 -17.36 -15.42 -8.68
C LEU A 366 -16.15 -15.77 -9.56
N ASP A 367 -16.09 -17.01 -10.05
CA ASP A 367 -15.06 -17.48 -10.96
C ASP A 367 -15.05 -16.72 -12.30
N PHE A 368 -16.22 -16.29 -12.77
CA PHE A 368 -16.34 -15.45 -13.97
C PHE A 368 -15.80 -14.04 -13.72
N LEU A 369 -16.04 -13.47 -12.53
CA LEU A 369 -15.45 -12.19 -12.13
C LEU A 369 -13.93 -12.27 -12.02
N TYR A 370 -13.39 -13.31 -11.37
CA TYR A 370 -11.94 -13.52 -11.29
C TYR A 370 -11.32 -13.64 -12.68
N THR A 371 -11.96 -14.41 -13.58
CA THR A 371 -11.49 -14.59 -14.97
C THR A 371 -11.50 -13.26 -15.73
N PHE A 372 -12.57 -12.47 -15.58
CA PHE A 372 -12.66 -11.14 -16.19
C PHE A 372 -11.56 -10.21 -15.68
N PHE A 373 -11.40 -10.08 -14.36
CA PHE A 373 -10.39 -9.21 -13.77
C PHE A 373 -8.96 -9.66 -14.09
N SER A 374 -8.70 -10.96 -14.17
CA SER A 374 -7.39 -11.51 -14.53
C SER A 374 -6.95 -11.09 -15.94
N VAL A 375 -7.86 -11.07 -16.91
CA VAL A 375 -7.54 -10.84 -18.34
C VAL A 375 -7.65 -9.37 -18.77
N LEU A 376 -8.39 -8.54 -18.03
CA LEU A 376 -8.65 -7.15 -18.39
C LEU A 376 -7.35 -6.31 -18.56
N PRO A 377 -7.04 -5.70 -19.71
CA PRO A 377 -5.77 -5.00 -19.87
C PRO A 377 -5.68 -3.74 -19.00
N PRO A 378 -4.46 -3.25 -18.73
CA PRO A 378 -4.28 -1.92 -18.15
C PRO A 378 -4.85 -0.87 -19.10
N THR A 379 -5.61 0.08 -18.55
CA THR A 379 -6.30 1.13 -19.34
C THR A 379 -5.34 2.16 -19.94
N VAL A 380 -4.10 2.23 -19.46
CA VAL A 380 -3.08 3.17 -19.93
C VAL A 380 -1.98 2.40 -20.66
N ASN A 381 -1.73 2.76 -21.92
CA ASN A 381 -0.66 2.19 -22.73
C ASN A 381 0.72 2.48 -22.12
N GLN A 382 1.69 1.59 -22.33
CA GLN A 382 3.05 1.76 -21.79
C GLN A 382 3.69 3.09 -22.21
N ASN A 383 3.51 3.50 -23.47
CA ASN A 383 4.03 4.78 -23.97
C ASN A 383 3.42 5.99 -23.26
N ASP A 384 2.11 5.94 -22.97
CA ASP A 384 1.43 7.01 -22.25
C ASP A 384 1.88 7.06 -20.80
N ARG A 385 2.13 5.90 -20.16
CA ARG A 385 2.72 5.83 -18.81
C ARG A 385 4.11 6.46 -18.78
N GLU A 386 4.97 6.15 -19.75
CA GLU A 386 6.29 6.76 -19.85
C GLU A 386 6.22 8.27 -20.07
N LEU A 387 5.29 8.74 -20.89
CA LEU A 387 5.07 10.17 -21.10
C LEU A 387 4.56 10.85 -19.82
N MET A 388 3.65 10.20 -19.09
CA MET A 388 3.14 10.69 -17.80
C MET A 388 4.23 10.70 -16.72
N MET A 389 5.15 9.75 -16.70
CA MET A 389 6.30 9.74 -15.78
C MET A 389 7.29 10.89 -16.06
N LYS A 390 7.37 11.38 -17.30
CA LYS A 390 8.21 12.53 -17.68
C LYS A 390 7.57 13.89 -17.35
N LYS A 391 6.26 13.93 -17.08
CA LYS A 391 5.58 15.14 -16.64
C LYS A 391 5.99 15.49 -15.20
N PRO A 392 5.86 16.75 -14.80
CA PRO A 392 6.06 17.12 -13.41
C PRO A 392 5.11 16.35 -12.48
N SER A 393 5.58 16.11 -11.26
CA SER A 393 4.83 15.40 -10.24
C SER A 393 3.59 16.18 -9.82
N GLU A 394 2.42 15.55 -9.95
CA GLU A 394 1.14 16.08 -9.50
C GLU A 394 0.44 15.02 -8.64
N PHE A 395 0.33 15.27 -7.34
CA PHE A 395 -0.25 14.31 -6.38
C PHE A 395 -1.52 14.91 -5.78
N GLN A 396 -2.64 14.28 -6.05
CA GLN A 396 -3.94 14.72 -5.56
C GLN A 396 -4.16 14.19 -4.15
N ILE A 397 -4.36 15.09 -3.18
CA ILE A 397 -4.52 14.71 -1.77
C ILE A 397 -5.96 14.32 -1.48
N ASP A 398 -6.12 13.08 -1.04
CA ASP A 398 -7.39 12.50 -0.66
C ASP A 398 -7.66 12.64 0.83
N GLU A 399 -6.68 12.25 1.65
CA GLU A 399 -6.76 12.24 3.09
C GLU A 399 -5.49 12.78 3.75
N THR A 400 -5.66 13.34 4.94
CA THR A 400 -4.58 13.91 5.74
C THR A 400 -4.67 13.33 7.14
N PHE A 401 -3.56 12.81 7.63
CA PHE A 401 -3.39 12.18 8.93
C PHE A 401 -2.31 12.92 9.71
N ARG A 402 -2.42 12.89 11.03
CA ARG A 402 -1.31 13.21 11.94
C ARG A 402 -0.97 11.95 12.69
N VAL A 403 0.25 11.48 12.49
CA VAL A 403 0.77 10.27 13.13
C VAL A 403 1.78 10.73 14.19
N PRO A 404 1.67 10.27 15.45
CA PRO A 404 2.68 10.54 16.47
C PRO A 404 4.08 10.18 15.94
N GLU A 405 5.08 11.01 16.26
CA GLU A 405 6.50 10.87 15.84
C GLU A 405 6.80 11.06 14.34
N VAL A 406 5.91 10.64 13.44
CA VAL A 406 6.08 10.77 11.98
C VAL A 406 5.66 12.16 11.47
N GLY A 407 4.68 12.79 12.11
CA GLY A 407 4.19 14.13 11.75
C GLY A 407 2.99 14.10 10.80
N ILE A 408 2.97 15.00 9.81
CA ILE A 408 1.86 15.10 8.86
C ILE A 408 2.06 14.08 7.75
N VAL A 409 1.04 13.24 7.56
CA VAL A 409 1.01 12.19 6.55
C VAL A 409 -0.18 12.44 5.65
N VAL A 410 0.01 12.38 4.34
CA VAL A 410 -1.07 12.60 3.37
C VAL A 410 -1.21 11.36 2.50
N SER A 411 -2.45 10.99 2.19
CA SER A 411 -2.75 9.90 1.27
C SER A 411 -3.44 10.47 0.04
N GLY A 412 -3.16 9.87 -1.11
CA GLY A 412 -3.61 10.40 -2.38
C GLY A 412 -3.14 9.59 -3.57
N LEU A 413 -3.39 10.13 -4.75
CA LEU A 413 -3.02 9.54 -6.02
C LEU A 413 -2.01 10.43 -6.75
N LEU A 414 -0.90 9.83 -7.20
CA LEU A 414 0.02 10.51 -8.10
C LEU A 414 -0.56 10.49 -9.52
N THR A 415 -1.10 11.60 -10.02
CA THR A 415 -1.72 11.67 -11.35
C THR A 415 -0.66 11.72 -12.45
N SER A 416 0.43 12.48 -12.25
CA SER A 416 1.57 12.55 -13.18
C SER A 416 2.90 12.62 -12.45
N GLY A 417 3.98 12.30 -13.17
CA GLY A 417 5.35 12.33 -12.68
C GLY A 417 5.73 11.16 -11.79
N VAL A 418 6.78 11.38 -10.99
CA VAL A 418 7.37 10.42 -10.07
C VAL A 418 7.73 11.16 -8.79
N ILE A 419 7.43 10.59 -7.64
CA ILE A 419 7.84 11.13 -6.34
C ILE A 419 8.81 10.15 -5.71
N ASN A 420 9.97 10.64 -5.30
CA ASN A 420 10.96 9.89 -4.56
C ASN A 420 11.05 10.38 -3.11
N GLU A 421 11.48 9.48 -2.25
CA GLU A 421 11.86 9.80 -0.88
C GLU A 421 12.94 10.89 -0.87
N GLY A 422 12.74 11.94 -0.07
CA GLY A 422 13.63 13.11 -0.01
C GLY A 422 13.33 14.22 -1.01
N ASP A 423 12.40 14.03 -1.95
CA ASP A 423 12.01 15.06 -2.92
C ASP A 423 11.39 16.29 -2.23
N SER A 424 11.57 17.46 -2.84
CA SER A 424 10.92 18.71 -2.41
C SER A 424 9.76 19.05 -3.35
N LEU A 425 8.56 19.11 -2.80
CA LEU A 425 7.31 19.36 -3.51
C LEU A 425 6.60 20.60 -2.96
N ASN A 426 5.70 21.19 -3.73
CA ASN A 426 4.90 22.33 -3.28
C ASN A 426 3.43 21.91 -3.08
N ILE A 427 2.90 22.09 -1.88
CA ILE A 427 1.49 21.81 -1.54
C ILE A 427 0.65 23.07 -1.72
N GLY A 428 -0.49 22.95 -2.39
CA GLY A 428 -1.50 24.00 -2.43
C GLY A 428 -2.62 23.72 -3.43
N PRO A 429 -3.47 24.71 -3.73
CA PRO A 429 -3.49 26.04 -3.12
C PRO A 429 -4.06 26.03 -1.70
N SER A 430 -3.55 26.90 -0.83
CA SER A 430 -4.17 27.23 0.46
C SER A 430 -5.42 28.09 0.29
N ASP A 431 -6.15 28.40 1.37
CA ASP A 431 -7.30 29.32 1.35
C ASP A 431 -6.93 30.72 0.80
N SER A 432 -5.64 31.10 0.87
CA SER A 432 -5.10 32.35 0.31
C SER A 432 -4.48 32.16 -1.09
N GLY A 433 -4.62 30.99 -1.71
CA GLY A 433 -4.04 30.67 -3.02
C GLY A 433 -2.52 30.42 -3.00
N THR A 434 -1.90 30.37 -1.82
CA THR A 434 -0.44 30.19 -1.68
C THR A 434 -0.05 28.71 -1.71
N PHE A 435 1.17 28.45 -2.16
CA PHE A 435 1.79 27.13 -2.15
C PHE A 435 2.94 27.09 -1.14
N TYR A 436 3.07 25.97 -0.43
CA TYR A 436 4.11 25.77 0.58
C TYR A 436 5.07 24.66 0.13
N SER A 437 6.37 24.94 0.19
CA SER A 437 7.38 23.92 -0.08
C SER A 437 7.51 22.97 1.11
N VAL A 438 7.52 21.68 0.81
CA VAL A 438 7.65 20.60 1.78
C VAL A 438 8.59 19.53 1.24
N LYS A 439 9.23 18.79 2.13
CA LYS A 439 10.08 17.67 1.77
C LYS A 439 9.42 16.34 2.15
N VAL A 440 9.52 15.37 1.26
CA VAL A 440 9.04 14.00 1.45
C VAL A 440 9.99 13.29 2.40
N SER A 441 9.50 12.84 3.55
CA SER A 441 10.30 12.07 4.51
C SER A 441 10.27 10.57 4.21
N SER A 442 9.09 10.00 4.01
CA SER A 442 8.92 8.59 3.65
C SER A 442 7.69 8.37 2.78
N LEU A 443 7.66 7.25 2.04
CA LEU A 443 6.59 6.88 1.13
C LEU A 443 6.09 5.47 1.46
N HIS A 444 4.79 5.26 1.35
CA HIS A 444 4.16 3.95 1.51
C HIS A 444 3.14 3.71 0.41
N ARG A 445 3.13 2.52 -0.19
CA ARG A 445 2.14 2.06 -1.17
C ARG A 445 1.46 0.82 -0.63
N HIS A 446 0.12 0.80 -0.58
CA HIS A 446 -0.67 -0.30 0.01
C HIS A 446 -0.21 -0.70 1.44
N LYS A 447 0.20 0.28 2.25
CA LYS A 447 0.78 0.10 3.61
C LYS A 447 2.18 -0.54 3.65
N ILE A 448 2.85 -0.65 2.51
CA ILE A 448 4.20 -1.19 2.38
C ILE A 448 5.14 -0.01 2.14
N PRO A 449 6.26 0.13 2.87
CA PRO A 449 7.23 1.19 2.63
C PRO A 449 7.76 1.11 1.19
N CYS A 450 7.97 2.25 0.54
CA CYS A 450 8.59 2.34 -0.77
C CYS A 450 9.46 3.61 -0.87
N ARG A 451 10.35 3.66 -1.87
CA ARG A 451 11.22 4.84 -2.10
C ARG A 451 10.76 5.71 -3.26
N THR A 452 9.90 5.16 -4.11
CA THR A 452 9.40 5.80 -5.31
C THR A 452 7.92 5.48 -5.51
N VAL A 453 7.14 6.50 -5.81
CA VAL A 453 5.75 6.40 -6.26
C VAL A 453 5.69 6.88 -7.70
N ARG A 454 5.04 6.10 -8.57
CA ARG A 454 4.91 6.44 -10.00
C ARG A 454 3.52 6.95 -10.34
N SER A 455 3.41 7.68 -11.44
CA SER A 455 2.12 8.09 -11.98
C SER A 455 1.14 6.92 -12.05
N CYS A 456 -0.10 7.23 -11.67
CA CYS A 456 -1.23 6.34 -11.47
C CYS A 456 -1.12 5.39 -10.27
N GLU A 457 -0.22 5.60 -9.30
CA GLU A 457 -0.16 4.83 -8.06
C GLU A 457 -0.75 5.60 -6.88
N SER A 458 -1.53 4.90 -6.05
CA SER A 458 -2.04 5.45 -4.78
C SER A 458 -1.00 5.22 -3.69
N ALA A 459 -0.69 6.28 -2.94
CA ALA A 459 0.34 6.22 -1.92
C ALA A 459 0.01 7.09 -0.72
N THR A 460 0.77 6.87 0.34
CA THR A 460 0.79 7.67 1.55
C THR A 460 2.18 8.28 1.68
N VAL A 461 2.24 9.60 1.78
CA VAL A 461 3.44 10.42 1.78
C VAL A 461 3.56 11.08 3.15
N ALA A 462 4.64 10.76 3.88
CA ALA A 462 4.99 11.49 5.09
C ALA A 462 5.78 12.75 4.72
N LEU A 463 5.49 13.85 5.42
CA LEU A 463 6.08 15.15 5.14
C LEU A 463 6.87 15.64 6.33
N SER A 464 8.05 16.21 6.09
CA SER A 464 8.88 16.82 7.13
C SER A 464 8.41 18.24 7.47
N CYS A 465 7.14 18.42 7.82
CA CYS A 465 6.59 19.72 8.19
C CYS A 465 5.61 19.62 9.37
N ASN A 466 5.76 20.51 10.35
CA ASN A 466 4.97 20.50 11.58
C ASN A 466 3.86 21.56 11.64
N TYR A 467 3.86 22.55 10.73
CA TYR A 467 3.08 23.80 10.92
C TYR A 467 2.07 24.15 9.82
N ILE A 468 1.83 23.27 8.83
CA ILE A 468 0.90 23.58 7.73
C ILE A 468 -0.44 22.87 7.97
N ALA A 469 -1.53 23.65 7.92
CA ALA A 469 -2.89 23.10 7.86
C ALA A 469 -3.19 22.63 6.43
N ILE A 470 -2.95 21.35 6.14
CA ILE A 470 -3.25 20.72 4.85
C ILE A 470 -4.71 20.25 4.88
N ARG A 471 -5.47 20.50 3.81
CA ARG A 471 -6.89 20.13 3.69
C ARG A 471 -7.14 19.21 2.50
N LYS A 472 -8.25 18.48 2.54
CA LYS A 472 -8.76 17.65 1.43
C LYS A 472 -8.92 18.49 0.15
N ALA A 473 -8.57 17.92 -1.01
CA ALA A 473 -8.60 18.55 -2.33
C ALA A 473 -7.48 19.59 -2.64
N GLN A 474 -6.38 19.58 -1.89
CA GLN A 474 -5.14 20.25 -2.30
C GLN A 474 -4.28 19.30 -3.16
N ASP A 475 -3.47 19.86 -4.05
CA ASP A 475 -2.56 19.11 -4.91
C ASP A 475 -1.10 19.39 -4.50
N PHE A 476 -0.25 18.37 -4.52
CA PHE A 476 1.18 18.62 -4.67
C PHE A 476 1.47 18.90 -6.12
N LYS A 477 2.25 19.94 -6.37
CA LYS A 477 2.83 20.19 -7.69
C LYS A 477 4.33 20.29 -7.56
N HIS A 478 5.04 19.75 -8.53
CA HIS A 478 6.47 20.01 -8.69
C HIS A 478 6.70 21.53 -8.77
N PRO A 479 7.76 22.08 -8.14
CA PRO A 479 8.01 23.52 -8.12
C PRO A 479 7.95 24.22 -9.49
N TYR A 480 8.50 23.60 -10.53
CA TYR A 480 8.46 24.12 -11.91
C TYR A 480 7.06 24.22 -12.53
N THR A 481 6.07 23.43 -12.09
CA THR A 481 4.69 23.48 -12.63
C THR A 481 4.00 24.79 -12.25
N LEU A 482 4.35 25.34 -11.09
CA LEU A 482 3.78 26.60 -10.59
C LEU A 482 4.34 27.80 -11.34
N GLU A 483 5.61 27.77 -11.75
CA GLU A 483 6.20 28.82 -12.59
C GLU A 483 5.53 28.92 -13.96
N ILE A 484 5.14 27.80 -14.56
CA ILE A 484 4.49 27.76 -15.88
C ILE A 484 3.05 28.29 -15.79
N SER A 485 2.29 27.89 -14.76
CA SER A 485 0.93 28.41 -14.50
C SER A 485 0.93 29.92 -14.26
N ALA A 486 1.88 30.42 -13.44
CA ALA A 486 2.03 31.84 -13.17
C ALA A 486 2.49 32.64 -14.40
N LYS A 487 3.33 32.06 -15.27
CA LYS A 487 3.73 32.68 -16.55
C LYS A 487 2.57 32.70 -17.55
N LEU A 488 1.76 31.65 -17.66
CA LEU A 488 0.59 31.60 -18.55
C LEU A 488 -0.52 32.57 -18.12
N GLN A 489 -0.75 32.75 -16.82
CA GLN A 489 -1.69 33.77 -16.33
C GLN A 489 -1.25 35.20 -16.68
N LYS A 490 0.05 35.49 -16.77
CA LYS A 490 0.55 36.80 -17.24
C LYS A 490 0.37 37.05 -18.75
N TYR A 491 0.16 36.01 -19.55
CA TYR A 491 -0.12 36.14 -20.99
C TYR A 491 -1.61 36.18 -21.33
N LEU A 492 -2.48 35.92 -20.34
CA LEU A 492 -3.94 35.91 -20.48
C LEU A 492 -4.63 37.15 -19.84
N VAL A 493 -3.85 38.18 -19.46
CA VAL A 493 -4.35 39.49 -19.01
C VAL A 493 -4.10 40.54 -20.08
#